data_AF-A0AAV6AWI3-F1
#
_entry.id   AF-A0AAV6AWI3-F1
#
_cell.length_a   1.000
_cell.length_b   1.000
_cell.length_c   1.000
_cell.angle_alpha   90.00
_cell.angle_beta   90.00
_cell.angle_gamma   90.00
#
_symmetry.space_group_name_H-M   'P 1'
#
loop_
_entity.id
_entity.type
_entity.pdbx_description
1 polymer ?
#
loop_
_entity_poly.entity_id
_entity_poly.type
_entity_poly.pdbx_seq_one_letter_code
_entity_poly.pdbx_strand_id
1 'polypeptide(L)' 'MKKDQFEVRAHWDAEAGVWWADSDDIPGLVTDAQTIDELISNVCALLPGLLDLNGVGATL' A
#
# COMPACT_ATOMS: atom_id res chain seq x y z
N MET A 1 1.59 18.89 -7.11
CA MET A 1 2.23 19.01 -5.78
C MET A 1 2.87 17.69 -5.47
N LYS A 2 4.16 17.66 -5.09
CA LYS A 2 4.77 16.44 -4.56
C LYS A 2 4.17 16.20 -3.16
N LYS A 3 3.73 14.98 -2.88
CA LYS A 3 3.19 14.58 -1.59
C LYS A 3 4.31 13.86 -0.84
N ASP A 4 4.73 14.38 0.32
CA ASP A 4 5.85 13.82 1.09
C ASP A 4 5.42 12.67 2.02
N GLN A 5 4.12 12.39 2.10
CA GLN A 5 3.54 11.32 2.91
C GLN A 5 2.35 10.68 2.21
N PHE A 6 2.25 9.36 2.30
CA PHE A 6 1.12 8.56 1.82
C PHE A 6 0.43 7.91 3.02
N GLU A 7 -0.90 8.00 3.09
CA GLU A 7 -1.68 7.30 4.12
C GLU A 7 -2.11 5.92 3.61
N VAL A 8 -1.93 4.88 4.43
CA VAL A 8 -2.39 3.52 4.15
C VAL A 8 -3.26 3.06 5.31
N ARG A 9 -4.45 2.55 4.97
CA ARG A 9 -5.39 1.99 5.94
C ARG A 9 -5.20 0.48 5.98
N ALA A 10 -5.05 -0.05 7.18
CA ALA A 10 -4.96 -1.49 7.41
C ALA A 10 -6.24 -1.97 8.10
N HIS A 11 -6.78 -3.06 7.60
CA HIS A 11 -8.04 -3.64 8.03
C HIS A 11 -7.81 -5.09 8.41
N TRP A 12 -8.30 -5.49 9.58
CA TRP A 12 -8.32 -6.90 9.98
C TRP A 12 -9.60 -7.55 9.47
N ASP A 13 -9.47 -8.62 8.70
CA ASP A 13 -10.55 -9.51 8.33
C ASP A 13 -10.52 -10.75 9.27
N ALA A 14 -11.51 -10.83 10.16
CA ALA A 14 -11.60 -11.92 11.12
C ALA A 14 -12.09 -13.24 10.50
N GLU A 15 -12.82 -13.20 9.37
CA GLU A 15 -13.29 -14.40 8.69
C GLU A 15 -12.16 -15.06 7.90
N ALA A 16 -11.32 -14.25 7.26
CA ALA A 16 -10.15 -14.72 6.51
C ALA A 16 -8.90 -14.90 7.40
N GLY A 17 -8.85 -14.25 8.57
CA GLY A 17 -7.70 -14.29 9.47
C GLY A 17 -6.47 -13.57 8.91
N VAL A 18 -6.69 -12.50 8.16
CA VAL A 18 -5.64 -11.71 7.49
C VAL A 18 -5.85 -10.22 7.67
N TRP A 19 -4.76 -9.49 7.63
CA TRP A 19 -4.75 -8.04 7.42
C TRP A 19 -4.79 -7.75 5.93
N TRP A 20 -5.54 -6.73 5.52
CA TRP A 20 -5.49 -6.18 4.16
C TRP A 20 -5.37 -4.66 4.19
N ALA A 21 -4.89 -4.07 3.10
CA ALA A 21 -4.67 -2.63 2.99
C ALA A 21 -5.25 -2.00 1.73
N ASP A 22 -5.70 -0.75 1.87
CA ASP A 22 -6.05 0.15 0.78
C ASP A 22 -5.58 1.60 1.07
N SER A 23 -5.58 2.42 0.03
CA SER A 23 -5.16 3.83 0.11
C SER A 23 -5.77 4.65 -1.01
N ASP A 24 -6.32 5.82 -0.67
CA ASP A 24 -6.71 6.84 -1.66
C ASP A 24 -5.49 7.54 -2.28
N ASP A 25 -4.34 7.51 -1.60
CA ASP A 25 -3.11 8.16 -2.03
C ASP A 25 -2.27 7.33 -2.99
N ILE A 26 -2.51 6.02 -3.02
CA ILE A 26 -1.76 5.04 -3.81
C ILE A 26 -2.75 4.24 -4.66
N PRO A 27 -3.16 4.78 -5.83
CA PRO A 27 -4.10 4.08 -6.70
C PRO A 27 -3.58 2.70 -7.10
N GLY A 28 -4.41 1.67 -6.92
CA GLY A 28 -4.05 0.28 -7.23
C GLY A 28 -3.31 -0.46 -6.12
N LEU A 29 -3.18 0.12 -4.91
CA LEU A 29 -2.72 -0.61 -3.74
C LEU A 29 -3.76 -1.65 -3.32
N VAL A 30 -3.45 -2.93 -3.52
CA VAL A 30 -4.21 -4.07 -3.03
C VAL A 30 -3.23 -5.13 -2.55
N THR A 31 -3.24 -5.43 -1.25
CA THR A 31 -2.42 -6.50 -0.66
C THR A 31 -2.98 -6.94 0.68
N ASP A 32 -2.81 -8.21 1.01
CA ASP A 32 -3.13 -8.83 2.29
C ASP A 32 -1.94 -9.63 2.85
N ALA A 33 -1.97 -9.92 4.14
CA ALA A 33 -0.96 -10.70 4.86
C ALA A 33 -1.49 -11.26 6.19
N GLN A 34 -0.86 -12.31 6.72
CA GLN A 34 -1.29 -12.91 7.99
C GLN A 34 -0.94 -12.04 9.21
N THR A 35 0.07 -11.18 9.08
CA THR A 35 0.54 -10.32 10.16
C THR A 35 0.64 -8.87 9.69
N ILE A 36 0.55 -7.94 10.65
CA ILE A 36 0.64 -6.50 10.34
C ILE A 36 2.04 -6.13 9.80
N ASP A 37 3.10 -6.75 10.33
CA ASP A 37 4.48 -6.51 9.89
C ASP A 37 4.71 -6.98 8.44
N GLU A 38 4.14 -8.13 8.08
CA GLU A 38 4.17 -8.65 6.70
C GLU A 38 3.34 -7.76 5.76
N LEU A 39 2.17 -7.28 6.19
CA LEU A 39 1.37 -6.34 5.41
C LEU A 39 2.16 -5.06 5.12
N ILE A 40 2.81 -4.48 6.13
CA ILE A 40 3.65 -3.29 5.98
C ILE A 40 4.78 -3.55 4.97
N SER A 41 5.44 -4.70 5.08
CA SER A 41 6.52 -5.08 4.16
C SER A 41 6.03 -5.20 2.72
N ASN A 42 4.85 -5.80 2.50
CA ASN A 42 4.22 -5.93 1.20
C ASN A 42 3.86 -4.57 0.59
N VAL A 43 3.24 -3.68 1.37
CA VAL A 43 2.92 -2.31 0.95
C VAL A 43 4.20 -1.56 0.53
N CYS A 44 5.26 -1.62 1.34
CA CYS A 44 6.54 -0.98 1.02
C CYS A 44 7.18 -1.52 -0.26
N ALA A 45 7.03 -2.80 -0.55
CA ALA A 45 7.54 -3.41 -1.77
C ALA A 45 6.75 -2.99 -3.03
N LEU A 46 5.43 -2.81 -2.92
CA LEU A 46 4.56 -2.42 -4.03
C LEU A 46 4.61 -0.93 -4.34
N LEU A 47 4.83 -0.10 -3.31
CA LEU A 47 4.81 1.36 -3.39
C LEU A 47 5.60 1.94 -4.58
N PRO A 48 6.89 1.64 -4.79
CA PRO A 48 7.66 2.24 -5.88
C PRO A 48 7.05 1.98 -7.27
N GLY A 49 6.61 0.75 -7.51
CA GLY A 49 6.00 0.36 -8.79
C GLY A 49 4.65 1.04 -9.01
N LEU A 50 3.81 1.10 -7.97
CA LEU A 50 2.51 1.78 -8.07
C LEU A 50 2.67 3.29 -8.27
N LEU A 51 3.63 3.93 -7.60
CA LEU A 51 3.89 5.36 -7.79
C LEU A 51 4.37 5.68 -9.21
N ASP A 52 5.26 4.85 -9.77
CA ASP A 52 5.74 4.99 -11.15
C ASP A 52 4.61 4.82 -12.17
N LEU A 53 3.82 3.74 -12.04
CA LEU A 53 2.68 3.45 -12.93
C LEU A 53 1.62 4.55 -12.93
N ASN A 54 1.42 5.22 -11.79
CA ASN A 54 0.46 6.31 -11.65
C ASN A 54 1.04 7.70 -11.97
N GLY A 55 2.30 7.79 -12.41
CA GLY A 55 2.96 9.07 -12.73
C GLY A 55 3.17 9.99 -11.52
N VAL A 56 3.13 9.42 -10.30
CA VAL A 56 3.41 10.10 -9.03
C VAL A 56 4.89 9.92 -8.64
N GLY A 57 5.55 8.89 -9.18
CA GLY A 57 6.98 8.66 -9.07
C GLY A 57 7.79 9.72 -9.80
N ALA A 58 8.87 10.19 -9.17
CA ALA A 58 9.78 11.12 -9.81
C ALA A 58 10.44 10.41 -11.01
N THR A 59 10.07 10.81 -12.23
CA THR A 59 10.87 10.53 -13.42
C THR A 59 12.28 11.07 -13.16
N LEU A 60 13.27 10.17 -13.12
CA LEU A 60 14.69 10.54 -13.19
C LEU A 60 15.05 10.92 -14.62
#